data_AF-A0A971KUT0-F1
#
_entry.id   AF-A0A971KUT0-F1
#
_cell.length_a   1.000
_cell.length_b   1.000
_cell.length_c   1.000
_cell.angle_alpha   90.00
_cell.angle_beta   90.00
_cell.angle_gamma   90.00
#
_symmetry.space_group_name_H-M   'P 1'
#
loop_
_entity.id
_entity.type
_entity.pdbx_description
1 polymer ?
#
loop_
_entity_poly.entity_id
_entity_poly.type
_entity_poly.pdbx_seq_one_letter_code
_entity_poly.pdbx_strand_id
1 'polypeptide(L)'
;WATLELGRNYFLTGFPWLTLSSAFGPWPWALQLAAWCGAFGLSGILVSMTHLALQRSRNAYFGLICLALLILFPGLYPPHTPSAEKTAITLVQGNIDQDQKWDPDMQKSTLDTYAQLSREALALQPTDLLIWPETALPFYYQDHIDLTFSLQDTLTQLNTPLLVGAPAYSRTQAHEKAPYVLHNRAYLIGSKGQTLSWYDKEHLVPFGEYVPLDNWLPFLAKLVPGEYEFRPSIYVAPLSLGSMSMGILICYEAIFPELAQVRVTQGANLLINISNDAWFGHSSAPLQHLYLAVLRAIEQNRSLVRGTNTGISAFITPTGKISTHTNIFVPALLHQEDVPLLTKTTFFHDHFHIIQMAFPLLSAGLLAIGLITKRKPIY
;
A
#
# COMPACT_ATOMS: atom_id res chain seq x y z
N TRP A 1 -17.92 16.01 -2.83
CA TRP A 1 -17.26 14.80 -3.38
C TRP A 1 -16.21 14.26 -2.42
N ALA A 2 -15.22 15.05 -1.98
CA ALA A 2 -14.22 14.63 -0.98
C ALA A 2 -14.83 13.91 0.24
N THR A 3 -15.88 14.49 0.86
CA THR A 3 -16.62 13.87 1.98
C THR A 3 -17.24 12.51 1.65
N LEU A 4 -17.66 12.29 0.40
CA LEU A 4 -18.22 11.00 -0.03
C LEU A 4 -17.12 9.95 -0.18
N GLU A 5 -15.98 10.30 -0.79
CA GLU A 5 -14.82 9.39 -0.86
C GLU A 5 -14.26 9.08 0.52
N LEU A 6 -14.21 10.07 1.41
CA LEU A 6 -13.84 9.89 2.81
C LEU A 6 -14.82 8.97 3.54
N GLY A 7 -16.13 9.15 3.31
CA GLY A 7 -17.15 8.26 3.82
C GLY A 7 -16.92 6.82 3.33
N ARG A 8 -16.60 6.64 2.04
CA ARG A 8 -16.27 5.32 1.47
C ARG A 8 -14.99 4.71 2.08
N ASN A 9 -14.05 5.54 2.54
CA ASN A 9 -12.84 5.08 3.24
C ASN A 9 -13.13 4.47 4.61
N TYR A 10 -14.12 5.00 5.35
CA TYR A 10 -14.36 4.61 6.75
C TYR A 10 -15.66 3.84 6.99
N PHE A 11 -16.64 3.92 6.08
CA PHE A 11 -17.92 3.23 6.27
C PHE A 11 -17.73 1.72 6.21
N LEU A 12 -18.29 1.00 7.20
CA LEU A 12 -18.05 -0.42 7.45
C LEU A 12 -16.54 -0.70 7.67
N THR A 13 -15.91 -1.36 6.73
CA THR A 13 -14.48 -1.70 6.76
C THR A 13 -13.67 -0.75 5.89
N GLY A 14 -14.31 0.08 5.08
CA GLY A 14 -13.64 0.92 4.10
C GLY A 14 -13.37 0.24 2.76
N PHE A 15 -13.67 0.95 1.68
CA PHE A 15 -13.34 0.54 0.32
C PHE A 15 -12.98 1.75 -0.56
N PRO A 16 -11.86 2.45 -0.29
CA PRO A 16 -11.45 3.64 -1.05
C PRO A 16 -10.91 3.32 -2.46
N TRP A 17 -11.43 2.28 -3.12
CA TRP A 17 -11.08 1.93 -4.50
C TRP A 17 -11.68 2.93 -5.50
N LEU A 18 -10.97 3.24 -6.59
CA LEU A 18 -11.39 4.24 -7.59
C LEU A 18 -11.67 5.62 -6.96
N THR A 19 -10.70 6.21 -6.26
CA THR A 19 -10.75 7.65 -6.00
C THR A 19 -10.58 8.39 -7.31
N LEU A 20 -11.27 9.53 -7.50
CA LEU A 20 -11.13 10.30 -8.73
C LEU A 20 -9.67 10.75 -8.96
N SER A 21 -8.95 11.08 -7.88
CA SER A 21 -7.52 11.37 -7.94
C SER A 21 -6.69 10.21 -8.50
N SER A 22 -6.99 8.95 -8.15
CA SER A 22 -6.22 7.79 -8.67
C SER A 22 -6.29 7.63 -10.20
N ALA A 23 -7.33 8.17 -10.86
CA ALA A 23 -7.42 8.16 -12.32
C ALA A 23 -6.30 8.96 -13.00
N PHE A 24 -5.66 9.87 -12.27
CA PHE A 24 -4.52 10.67 -12.73
C PHE A 24 -3.16 10.02 -12.39
N GLY A 25 -3.14 8.78 -11.89
CA GLY A 25 -1.94 7.95 -11.69
C GLY A 25 -0.92 7.96 -12.84
N PRO A 26 -1.33 7.87 -14.11
CA PRO A 26 -0.41 7.96 -15.25
C PRO A 26 0.30 9.30 -15.39
N TRP A 27 -0.20 10.36 -14.74
CA TRP A 27 0.29 11.73 -14.81
C TRP A 27 0.65 12.27 -13.42
N PRO A 28 1.78 11.86 -12.83
CA PRO A 28 2.17 12.27 -11.47
C PRO A 28 2.19 13.78 -11.24
N TRP A 29 2.48 14.58 -12.27
CA TRP A 29 2.44 16.04 -12.20
C TRP A 29 1.05 16.59 -11.79
N ALA A 30 -0.03 15.89 -12.14
CA ALA A 30 -1.41 16.27 -11.79
C ALA A 30 -1.78 15.89 -10.35
N LEU A 31 -0.96 15.05 -9.70
CA LEU A 31 -1.21 14.52 -8.37
C LEU A 31 -0.48 15.27 -7.25
N GLN A 32 0.45 16.18 -7.58
CA GLN A 32 1.32 16.82 -6.58
C GLN A 32 0.55 17.59 -5.50
N LEU A 33 -0.65 18.08 -5.80
CA LEU A 33 -1.51 18.75 -4.83
C LEU A 33 -1.99 17.81 -3.71
N ALA A 34 -1.93 16.49 -3.89
CA ALA A 34 -2.23 15.51 -2.85
C ALA A 34 -1.26 15.62 -1.65
N ALA A 35 -0.04 16.14 -1.83
CA ALA A 35 0.87 16.47 -0.73
C ALA A 35 0.35 17.60 0.18
N TRP A 36 -0.70 18.31 -0.23
CA TRP A 36 -1.33 19.39 0.54
C TRP A 36 -2.71 19.03 1.06
N CYS A 37 -3.53 18.33 0.27
CA CYS A 37 -4.93 18.07 0.61
C CYS A 37 -5.32 16.58 0.62
N GLY A 38 -4.37 15.68 0.34
CA GLY A 38 -4.62 14.26 0.21
C GLY A 38 -5.40 13.87 -1.05
N ALA A 39 -5.48 12.58 -1.32
CA ALA A 39 -6.20 12.01 -2.45
C ALA A 39 -7.67 12.45 -2.52
N PHE A 40 -8.37 12.42 -1.37
CA PHE A 40 -9.80 12.76 -1.33
C PHE A 40 -10.05 14.26 -1.52
N GLY A 41 -9.17 15.10 -0.97
CA GLY A 41 -9.22 16.55 -1.18
C GLY A 41 -9.01 16.91 -2.64
N LEU A 42 -8.03 16.28 -3.29
CA LEU A 42 -7.77 16.43 -4.72
C LEU A 42 -8.98 15.99 -5.56
N SER A 43 -9.60 14.85 -5.25
CA SER A 43 -10.85 14.44 -5.89
C SER A 43 -11.96 15.49 -5.74
N GLY A 44 -12.07 16.13 -4.57
CA GLY A 44 -12.99 17.23 -4.33
C GLY A 44 -12.75 18.42 -5.26
N ILE A 45 -11.49 18.85 -5.38
CA ILE A 45 -11.09 19.96 -6.25
C ILE A 45 -11.40 19.65 -7.72
N LEU A 46 -11.09 18.44 -8.18
CA LEU A 46 -11.35 17.99 -9.55
C LEU A 46 -12.85 18.03 -9.88
N VAL A 47 -13.72 17.58 -8.98
CA VAL A 47 -15.18 17.68 -9.17
C VAL A 47 -15.64 19.14 -9.17
N SER A 48 -15.08 20.00 -8.31
CA SER A 48 -15.39 21.43 -8.31
C SER A 48 -15.02 22.11 -9.63
N MET A 49 -13.89 21.73 -10.25
CA MET A 49 -13.52 22.21 -11.58
C MET A 49 -14.56 21.84 -12.64
N THR A 50 -15.00 20.58 -12.65
CA THR A 50 -16.06 20.11 -13.57
C THR A 50 -17.35 20.90 -13.36
N HIS A 51 -17.74 21.15 -12.11
CA HIS A 51 -18.91 21.96 -11.82
C HIS A 51 -18.79 23.40 -12.33
N LEU A 52 -17.65 24.08 -12.10
CA LEU A 52 -17.41 25.42 -12.61
C LEU A 52 -17.43 25.48 -14.14
N ALA A 53 -16.82 24.49 -14.82
CA ALA A 53 -16.83 24.41 -16.28
C ALA A 53 -18.26 24.35 -16.86
N LEU A 54 -19.20 23.72 -16.16
CA LEU A 54 -20.60 23.61 -16.58
C LEU A 54 -21.41 24.90 -16.40
N GLN A 55 -21.01 25.82 -15.51
CA GLN A 55 -21.75 27.06 -15.26
C GLN A 55 -21.63 28.08 -16.40
N ARG A 56 -20.61 27.98 -17.26
CA ARG A 56 -20.40 28.83 -18.45
C ARG A 56 -20.49 30.33 -18.18
N SER A 57 -20.05 30.79 -17.01
CA SER A 57 -20.03 32.20 -16.61
C SER A 57 -18.59 32.72 -16.49
N ARG A 58 -18.39 34.04 -16.64
CA ARG A 58 -17.05 34.66 -16.52
C ARG A 58 -16.38 34.34 -15.18
N ASN A 59 -17.15 34.40 -14.09
CA ASN A 59 -16.65 34.09 -12.75
C ASN A 59 -16.28 32.60 -12.62
N ALA A 60 -17.05 31.71 -13.25
CA ALA A 60 -16.75 30.29 -13.23
C ALA A 60 -15.50 29.94 -14.04
N TYR A 61 -15.27 30.59 -15.19
CA TYR A 61 -14.02 30.44 -15.93
C TYR A 61 -12.82 30.97 -15.16
N PHE A 62 -12.95 32.11 -14.47
CA PHE A 62 -11.89 32.60 -13.59
C PHE A 62 -11.57 31.59 -12.48
N GLY A 63 -12.59 31.05 -11.80
CA GLY A 63 -12.41 30.01 -10.79
C GLY A 63 -11.75 28.75 -11.35
N LEU A 64 -12.13 28.32 -12.55
CA LEU A 64 -11.53 27.18 -13.24
C LEU A 64 -10.04 27.41 -13.52
N ILE A 65 -9.65 28.60 -13.99
CA ILE A 65 -8.26 28.96 -14.22
C ILE A 65 -7.47 28.92 -12.90
N CYS A 66 -8.02 29.48 -11.82
CA CYS A 66 -7.37 29.45 -10.51
C CYS A 66 -7.15 28.01 -10.02
N LEU A 67 -8.13 27.11 -10.15
CA LEU A 67 -7.98 25.71 -9.75
C LEU A 67 -7.03 24.94 -10.67
N ALA A 68 -7.05 25.22 -11.97
CA ALA A 68 -6.09 24.62 -12.92
C ALA A 68 -4.66 25.04 -12.58
N LEU A 69 -4.42 26.32 -12.30
CA LEU A 69 -3.11 26.81 -11.84
C LEU A 69 -2.71 26.17 -10.52
N LEU A 70 -3.64 25.98 -9.59
CA LEU A 70 -3.37 25.32 -8.30
C LEU A 70 -2.92 23.86 -8.47
N ILE A 71 -3.46 23.12 -9.45
CA ILE A 71 -3.04 21.75 -9.75
C ILE A 71 -1.71 21.72 -10.51
N LEU A 72 -1.54 22.61 -11.49
CA LEU A 72 -0.37 22.62 -12.37
C LEU A 72 0.89 23.15 -11.66
N PHE A 73 0.76 24.16 -10.80
CA PHE A 73 1.90 24.85 -10.21
C PHE A 73 2.81 23.93 -9.38
N PRO A 74 2.31 23.06 -8.49
CA PRO A 74 3.15 22.10 -7.76
C PRO A 74 3.82 21.07 -8.67
N GLY A 75 3.18 20.70 -9.79
CA GLY A 75 3.74 19.79 -10.80
C GLY A 75 4.88 20.40 -11.61
N LEU A 76 4.88 21.72 -11.79
CA LEU A 76 5.96 22.46 -12.47
C LEU A 76 7.18 22.69 -11.58
N TYR A 77 6.98 22.72 -10.26
CA TYR A 77 8.03 22.91 -9.27
C TYR A 77 7.95 21.80 -8.21
N PRO A 78 8.23 20.54 -8.59
CA PRO A 78 8.22 19.45 -7.63
C PRO A 78 9.24 19.78 -6.52
N PRO A 79 8.89 19.52 -5.24
CA PRO A 79 9.76 19.85 -4.13
C PRO A 79 11.12 19.17 -4.34
N HIS A 80 12.18 19.94 -4.20
CA HIS A 80 13.54 19.43 -4.32
C HIS A 80 13.75 18.31 -3.29
N THR A 81 14.04 17.10 -3.76
CA THR A 81 14.50 16.01 -2.89
C THR A 81 15.90 16.41 -2.41
N PRO A 82 16.09 16.69 -1.11
CA PRO A 82 17.42 16.96 -0.58
C PRO A 82 18.33 15.75 -0.84
N SER A 83 19.64 15.92 -0.63
CA SER A 83 20.58 14.80 -0.58
C SER A 83 20.13 13.81 0.50
N ALA A 84 19.36 12.82 0.11
CA ALA A 84 18.89 11.73 0.95
C ALA A 84 19.91 10.60 0.88
N GLU A 85 20.03 9.86 1.98
CA GLU A 85 20.67 8.55 1.94
C GLU A 85 19.90 7.66 0.96
N LYS A 86 20.61 6.77 0.27
CA LYS A 86 20.04 5.89 -0.74
C LYS A 86 20.36 4.45 -0.42
N THR A 87 19.53 3.54 -0.90
CA THR A 87 19.73 2.09 -0.77
C THR A 87 19.38 1.37 -2.06
N ALA A 88 20.09 0.27 -2.32
CA ALA A 88 19.89 -0.59 -3.47
C ALA A 88 18.92 -1.73 -3.13
N ILE A 89 17.79 -1.79 -3.84
CA ILE A 89 16.73 -2.77 -3.56
C ILE A 89 16.43 -3.57 -4.82
N THR A 90 16.19 -4.87 -4.63
CA THR A 90 15.80 -5.80 -5.69
C THR A 90 14.48 -6.48 -5.34
N LEU A 91 13.51 -6.36 -6.26
CA LEU A 91 12.22 -7.05 -6.21
C LEU A 91 12.30 -8.33 -7.03
N VAL A 92 11.84 -9.44 -6.45
CA VAL A 92 11.75 -10.74 -7.12
C VAL A 92 10.28 -11.07 -7.37
N GLN A 93 9.88 -11.09 -8.64
CA GLN A 93 8.53 -11.45 -9.07
C GLN A 93 8.52 -12.88 -9.58
N GLY A 94 8.01 -13.80 -8.76
CA GLY A 94 8.09 -15.24 -9.04
C GLY A 94 7.08 -15.76 -10.07
N ASN A 95 5.97 -15.06 -10.29
CA ASN A 95 4.86 -15.50 -11.14
C ASN A 95 4.35 -16.91 -10.79
N ILE A 96 4.24 -17.20 -9.49
CA ILE A 96 3.76 -18.49 -9.00
C ILE A 96 2.23 -18.52 -9.09
N ASP A 97 1.69 -19.59 -9.68
CA ASP A 97 0.24 -19.78 -9.81
C ASP A 97 -0.43 -19.87 -8.43
N GLN A 98 -1.59 -19.24 -8.30
CA GLN A 98 -2.37 -19.20 -7.07
C GLN A 98 -2.87 -20.60 -6.67
N ASP A 99 -3.23 -21.43 -7.65
CA ASP A 99 -3.81 -22.77 -7.41
C ASP A 99 -2.78 -23.78 -6.92
N GLN A 100 -1.50 -23.57 -7.24
CA GLN A 100 -0.40 -24.46 -6.86
C GLN A 100 0.28 -24.03 -5.56
N LYS A 101 -0.05 -22.84 -5.05
CA LYS A 101 0.69 -22.19 -3.98
C LYS A 101 0.65 -22.94 -2.65
N TRP A 102 -0.45 -23.61 -2.34
CA TRP A 102 -0.65 -24.28 -1.05
C TRP A 102 -0.39 -25.78 -1.08
N ASP A 103 -0.06 -26.33 -2.25
CA ASP A 103 0.28 -27.74 -2.41
C ASP A 103 1.62 -28.01 -1.70
N PRO A 104 1.66 -28.89 -0.67
CA PRO A 104 2.90 -29.27 0.02
C PRO A 104 4.02 -29.70 -0.94
N ASP A 105 3.67 -30.36 -2.04
CA ASP A 105 4.64 -30.85 -3.03
C ASP A 105 5.27 -29.69 -3.82
N MET A 106 4.56 -28.55 -3.91
CA MET A 106 5.00 -27.35 -4.64
C MET A 106 5.71 -26.32 -3.75
N GLN A 107 5.66 -26.47 -2.42
CA GLN A 107 6.30 -25.52 -1.49
C GLN A 107 7.81 -25.45 -1.72
N LYS A 108 8.46 -26.61 -1.88
CA LYS A 108 9.90 -26.68 -2.16
C LYS A 108 10.23 -26.06 -3.52
N SER A 109 9.47 -26.39 -4.56
CA SER A 109 9.66 -25.82 -5.90
C SER A 109 9.52 -24.29 -5.90
N THR A 110 8.57 -23.77 -5.13
CA THR A 110 8.36 -22.33 -4.95
C THR A 110 9.59 -21.68 -4.30
N LEU A 111 10.08 -22.25 -3.20
CA LEU A 111 11.29 -21.77 -2.52
C LEU A 111 12.51 -21.81 -3.45
N ASP A 112 12.71 -22.92 -4.17
CA ASP A 112 13.83 -23.10 -5.09
C ASP A 112 13.79 -22.07 -6.24
N THR A 113 12.59 -21.76 -6.76
CA THR A 113 12.38 -20.73 -7.79
C THR A 113 12.78 -19.35 -7.29
N TYR A 114 12.29 -18.93 -6.12
CA TYR A 114 12.65 -17.63 -5.55
C TYR A 114 14.14 -17.55 -5.18
N ALA A 115 14.72 -18.64 -4.69
CA ALA A 115 16.16 -18.73 -4.40
C ALA A 115 17.00 -18.60 -5.68
N GLN A 116 16.59 -19.25 -6.77
CA GLN A 116 17.26 -19.14 -8.08
C GLN A 116 17.19 -17.71 -8.61
N LEU A 117 15.99 -17.12 -8.67
CA LEU A 117 15.80 -15.75 -9.14
C LEU A 117 16.60 -14.74 -8.30
N SER A 118 16.69 -14.97 -6.98
CA SER A 118 17.51 -14.14 -6.09
C SER A 118 19.00 -14.26 -6.41
N ARG A 119 19.52 -15.48 -6.67
CA ARG A 119 20.91 -15.68 -7.11
C ARG A 119 21.20 -14.95 -8.43
N GLU A 120 20.29 -15.06 -9.40
CA GLU A 120 20.40 -14.39 -10.69
C GLU A 120 20.43 -12.87 -10.53
N ALA A 121 19.56 -12.32 -9.68
CA ALA A 121 19.52 -10.88 -9.45
C ALA A 121 20.79 -10.34 -8.78
N LEU A 122 21.29 -11.04 -7.76
CA LEU A 122 22.49 -10.63 -7.02
C LEU A 122 23.78 -10.80 -7.83
N ALA A 123 23.78 -11.66 -8.85
CA ALA A 123 24.89 -11.77 -9.78
C ALA A 123 25.00 -10.56 -10.73
N LEU A 124 23.90 -9.81 -10.92
CA LEU A 124 23.83 -8.70 -11.87
C LEU A 124 24.10 -7.34 -11.22
N GLN A 125 23.61 -7.13 -10.00
CA GLN A 125 23.62 -5.82 -9.34
C GLN A 125 23.83 -5.97 -7.82
N PRO A 126 24.63 -5.09 -7.18
CA PRO A 126 24.71 -5.05 -5.73
C PRO A 126 23.35 -4.71 -5.12
N THR A 127 22.97 -5.36 -4.02
CA THR A 127 21.64 -5.21 -3.40
C THR A 127 21.79 -5.20 -1.89
N ASP A 128 21.21 -4.19 -1.23
CA ASP A 128 21.17 -4.08 0.23
C ASP A 128 19.99 -4.86 0.83
N LEU A 129 18.89 -4.99 0.07
CA LEU A 129 17.69 -5.70 0.47
C LEU A 129 17.01 -6.40 -0.72
N LEU A 130 16.79 -7.71 -0.57
CA LEU A 130 15.90 -8.48 -1.44
C LEU A 130 14.46 -8.39 -0.91
N ILE A 131 13.49 -8.30 -1.81
CA ILE A 131 12.07 -8.30 -1.48
C ILE A 131 11.37 -9.39 -2.28
N TRP A 132 10.76 -10.33 -1.55
CA TRP A 132 9.82 -11.31 -2.08
C TRP A 132 8.38 -10.89 -1.72
N PRO A 133 7.39 -11.19 -2.58
CA PRO A 133 6.04 -10.66 -2.45
C PRO A 133 5.24 -11.33 -1.32
N GLU A 134 3.98 -10.92 -1.21
CA GLU A 134 3.03 -11.46 -0.23
C GLU A 134 2.86 -12.98 -0.37
N THR A 135 2.97 -13.66 0.77
CA THR A 135 2.87 -15.12 0.88
C THR A 135 3.83 -15.84 -0.07
N ALA A 136 5.01 -15.29 -0.39
CA ALA A 136 6.00 -15.96 -1.22
C ALA A 136 6.57 -17.22 -0.56
N LEU A 137 6.52 -17.32 0.78
CA LEU A 137 6.73 -18.57 1.50
C LEU A 137 5.37 -19.23 1.75
N PRO A 138 5.05 -20.34 1.07
CA PRO A 138 3.78 -21.05 1.22
C PRO A 138 3.72 -21.95 2.47
N PHE A 139 4.46 -21.62 3.52
CA PHE A 139 4.55 -22.39 4.77
C PHE A 139 4.76 -21.44 5.95
N TYR A 140 4.47 -21.92 7.16
CA TYR A 140 4.72 -21.17 8.40
C TYR A 140 6.22 -21.12 8.69
N TYR A 141 6.86 -20.02 8.28
CA TYR A 141 8.30 -19.84 8.48
C TYR A 141 8.73 -19.99 9.95
N GLN A 142 7.84 -19.61 10.88
CA GLN A 142 8.04 -19.70 12.33
C GLN A 142 8.11 -21.13 12.91
N ASP A 143 7.79 -22.16 12.14
CA ASP A 143 7.73 -23.54 12.63
C ASP A 143 9.10 -24.25 12.63
N HIS A 144 10.14 -23.62 12.06
CA HIS A 144 11.50 -24.16 12.01
C HIS A 144 11.59 -25.56 11.40
N ILE A 145 10.95 -25.73 10.24
CA ILE A 145 10.97 -26.95 9.44
C ILE A 145 12.14 -26.96 8.44
N ASP A 146 12.36 -28.06 7.72
CA ASP A 146 13.43 -28.20 6.72
C ASP A 146 13.44 -27.08 5.67
N LEU A 147 12.27 -26.59 5.24
CA LEU A 147 12.14 -25.46 4.32
C LEU A 147 12.63 -24.15 4.93
N THR A 148 12.40 -23.92 6.23
CA THR A 148 12.93 -22.78 6.97
C THR A 148 14.46 -22.81 6.95
N PHE A 149 15.06 -23.95 7.28
CA PHE A 149 16.52 -24.09 7.30
C PHE A 149 17.14 -23.94 5.89
N SER A 150 16.50 -24.51 4.86
CA SER A 150 16.92 -24.35 3.47
C SER A 150 16.95 -22.87 3.03
N LEU A 151 15.93 -22.10 3.41
CA LEU A 151 15.92 -20.65 3.17
C LEU A 151 17.04 -19.95 3.93
N GLN A 152 17.27 -20.28 5.19
CA GLN A 152 18.34 -19.68 6.01
C GLN A 152 19.74 -19.95 5.45
N ASP A 153 19.98 -21.17 4.98
CA ASP A 153 21.22 -21.55 4.31
C ASP A 153 21.40 -20.79 2.99
N THR A 154 20.32 -20.67 2.21
CA THR A 154 20.32 -19.86 0.99
C THR A 154 20.68 -18.41 1.29
N LEU A 155 20.05 -17.78 2.28
CA LEU A 155 20.34 -16.39 2.64
C LEU A 155 21.78 -16.20 3.14
N THR A 156 22.31 -17.17 3.88
CA THR A 156 23.71 -17.17 4.33
C THR A 156 24.68 -17.22 3.15
N GLN A 157 24.37 -18.00 2.11
CA GLN A 157 25.18 -18.05 0.88
C GLN A 157 25.06 -16.77 0.05
N LEU A 158 23.86 -16.19 -0.04
CA LEU A 158 23.63 -14.94 -0.75
C LEU A 158 24.25 -13.74 -0.03
N ASN A 159 24.38 -13.81 1.30
CA ASN A 159 24.83 -12.72 2.17
C ASN A 159 24.03 -11.41 1.97
N THR A 160 22.73 -11.53 1.70
CA THR A 160 21.83 -10.39 1.52
C THR A 160 20.57 -10.57 2.38
N PRO A 161 20.14 -9.55 3.14
CA PRO A 161 18.87 -9.57 3.86
C PRO A 161 17.65 -9.74 2.94
N LEU A 162 16.58 -10.32 3.48
CA LEU A 162 15.34 -10.60 2.77
C LEU A 162 14.13 -10.07 3.53
N LEU A 163 13.27 -9.30 2.86
CA LEU A 163 11.90 -9.04 3.28
C LEU A 163 10.94 -9.94 2.50
N VAL A 164 10.11 -10.73 3.19
CA VAL A 164 9.28 -11.75 2.54
C VAL A 164 7.93 -11.94 3.22
N GLY A 165 6.87 -12.14 2.43
CA GLY A 165 5.55 -12.50 2.95
C GLY A 165 5.38 -14.00 3.23
N ALA A 166 4.74 -14.35 4.34
CA ALA A 166 4.42 -15.73 4.74
C ALA A 166 3.18 -15.77 5.66
N PRO A 167 2.46 -16.90 5.74
CA PRO A 167 1.48 -17.10 6.79
C PRO A 167 2.18 -17.24 8.16
N ALA A 168 1.51 -16.79 9.21
CA ALA A 168 1.98 -16.89 10.59
C ALA A 168 0.80 -17.14 11.53
N TYR A 169 1.09 -17.45 12.79
CA TYR A 169 0.06 -17.58 13.81
C TYR A 169 0.56 -17.23 15.21
N SER A 170 -0.36 -16.84 16.09
CA SER A 170 -0.10 -16.65 17.53
C SER A 170 -1.08 -17.46 18.36
N ARG A 171 -0.65 -17.95 19.54
CA ARG A 171 -1.58 -18.58 20.49
C ARG A 171 -2.52 -17.52 21.09
N THR A 172 -3.79 -17.86 21.21
CA THR A 172 -4.76 -17.04 21.93
C THR A 172 -4.56 -17.13 23.44
N GLN A 173 -5.15 -16.20 24.19
CA GLN A 173 -5.18 -16.30 25.65
C GLN A 173 -6.00 -17.53 26.07
N ALA A 174 -5.68 -18.08 27.25
CA ALA A 174 -6.52 -19.10 27.86
C ALA A 174 -7.97 -18.56 27.94
N HIS A 175 -8.94 -19.40 27.55
CA HIS A 175 -10.39 -19.13 27.49
C HIS A 175 -10.97 -18.56 26.18
N GLU A 176 -10.18 -18.33 25.12
CA GLU A 176 -10.75 -18.06 23.80
C GLU A 176 -11.20 -19.35 23.07
N LYS A 177 -12.23 -19.22 22.20
CA LYS A 177 -12.82 -20.36 21.46
C LYS A 177 -11.85 -21.04 20.49
N ALA A 178 -10.95 -20.28 19.88
CA ALA A 178 -9.94 -20.79 18.95
C ALA A 178 -8.56 -20.78 19.62
N PRO A 179 -7.74 -21.85 19.51
CA PRO A 179 -6.43 -21.92 20.17
C PRO A 179 -5.33 -21.06 19.50
N TYR A 180 -5.58 -20.60 18.26
CA TYR A 180 -4.65 -19.82 17.46
C TYR A 180 -5.36 -18.71 16.70
N VAL A 181 -4.61 -17.67 16.38
CA VAL A 181 -4.97 -16.57 15.48
C VAL A 181 -4.00 -16.61 14.31
N LEU A 182 -4.50 -16.58 13.08
CA LEU A 182 -3.67 -16.51 11.89
C LEU A 182 -3.30 -15.06 11.54
N HIS A 183 -2.13 -14.89 10.96
CA HIS A 183 -1.58 -13.62 10.53
C HIS A 183 -1.02 -13.72 9.10
N ASN A 184 -1.26 -12.69 8.29
CA ASN A 184 -0.55 -12.48 7.04
C ASN A 184 0.66 -11.59 7.35
N ARG A 185 1.86 -12.17 7.29
CA ARG A 185 3.05 -11.58 7.90
C ARG A 185 4.12 -11.28 6.86
N ALA A 186 4.74 -10.11 6.98
CA ALA A 186 6.02 -9.79 6.35
C ALA A 186 7.16 -10.02 7.35
N TYR A 187 8.07 -10.95 7.05
CA TYR A 187 9.27 -11.19 7.83
C TYR A 187 10.45 -10.39 7.26
N LEU A 188 11.21 -9.74 8.13
CA LEU A 188 12.55 -9.25 7.82
C LEU A 188 13.58 -10.24 8.35
N ILE A 189 14.31 -10.87 7.43
CA ILE A 189 15.32 -11.89 7.71
C ILE A 189 16.69 -11.32 7.37
N GLY A 190 17.63 -11.42 8.31
CA GLY A 190 19.00 -10.96 8.12
C GLY A 190 19.78 -11.86 7.18
N SER A 191 20.94 -11.38 6.72
CA SER A 191 21.82 -12.11 5.79
C SER A 191 22.41 -13.40 6.34
N LYS A 192 22.24 -13.72 7.63
CA LYS A 192 22.65 -14.99 8.24
C LYS A 192 21.45 -15.90 8.57
N GLY A 193 20.30 -15.64 7.96
CA GLY A 193 19.07 -16.42 8.15
C GLY A 193 18.29 -16.12 9.44
N GLN A 194 18.78 -15.22 10.30
CA GLN A 194 18.09 -14.87 11.54
C GLN A 194 16.89 -13.94 11.28
N THR A 195 15.75 -14.23 11.89
CA THR A 195 14.60 -13.31 11.89
C THR A 195 14.94 -12.07 12.70
N LEU A 196 14.95 -10.89 12.07
CA LEU A 196 15.23 -9.61 12.73
C LEU A 196 13.97 -9.00 13.32
N SER A 197 12.88 -8.99 12.56
CA SER A 197 11.59 -8.44 12.93
C SER A 197 10.50 -8.90 11.95
N TRP A 198 9.25 -8.54 12.22
CA TRP A 198 8.13 -8.83 11.33
C TRP A 198 7.00 -7.80 11.47
N TYR A 199 6.14 -7.76 10.46
CA TYR A 199 4.91 -6.98 10.43
C TYR A 199 3.73 -7.90 10.13
N ASP A 200 2.68 -7.83 10.95
CA ASP A 200 1.42 -8.53 10.74
C ASP A 200 0.41 -7.56 10.12
N LYS A 201 -0.29 -8.00 9.06
CA LYS A 201 -1.32 -7.22 8.38
C LYS A 201 -2.37 -6.73 9.37
N GLU A 202 -2.63 -5.42 9.35
CA GLU A 202 -3.57 -4.74 10.26
C GLU A 202 -4.94 -4.59 9.60
N HIS A 203 -4.99 -4.31 8.29
CA HIS A 203 -6.24 -4.16 7.56
C HIS A 203 -6.49 -5.32 6.62
N LEU A 204 -7.34 -6.23 7.07
CA LEU A 204 -7.69 -7.46 6.35
C LEU A 204 -8.70 -7.18 5.23
N VAL A 205 -8.68 -8.00 4.18
CA VAL A 205 -9.64 -7.92 3.08
C VAL A 205 -10.96 -8.59 3.50
N PRO A 206 -12.08 -7.85 3.51
CA PRO A 206 -13.40 -8.43 3.78
C PRO A 206 -13.72 -9.57 2.80
N PHE A 207 -14.26 -10.67 3.31
CA PHE A 207 -14.64 -11.90 2.58
C PHE A 207 -13.47 -12.68 1.93
N GLY A 208 -12.25 -12.14 1.92
CA GLY A 208 -11.05 -12.86 1.50
C GLY A 208 -10.23 -13.41 2.67
N GLU A 209 -10.10 -12.62 3.75
CA GLU A 209 -9.29 -12.98 4.94
C GLU A 209 -10.13 -13.07 6.23
N TYR A 210 -11.34 -12.52 6.24
CA TYR A 210 -12.29 -12.65 7.36
C TYR A 210 -13.71 -12.37 6.89
N VAL A 211 -14.71 -12.74 7.70
CA VAL A 211 -16.13 -12.46 7.42
C VAL A 211 -16.62 -11.31 8.30
N PRO A 212 -16.94 -10.13 7.73
CA PRO A 212 -17.54 -9.06 8.49
C PRO A 212 -18.87 -9.50 9.11
N LEU A 213 -19.10 -9.11 10.37
CA LEU A 213 -20.35 -9.37 11.09
C LEU A 213 -20.68 -10.87 11.26
N ASP A 214 -19.69 -11.77 11.32
CA ASP A 214 -19.93 -13.22 11.51
C ASP A 214 -20.86 -13.54 12.69
N ASN A 215 -20.71 -12.80 13.80
CA ASN A 215 -21.58 -12.92 14.98
C ASN A 215 -23.07 -12.59 14.71
N TRP A 216 -23.40 -11.89 13.61
CA TRP A 216 -24.76 -11.45 13.26
C TRP A 216 -25.27 -12.12 11.97
N LEU A 217 -24.38 -12.53 11.07
CA LEU A 217 -24.69 -13.12 9.76
C LEU A 217 -23.86 -14.39 9.50
N PRO A 218 -24.01 -15.45 10.31
CA PRO A 218 -23.15 -16.65 10.27
C PRO A 218 -23.24 -17.45 8.96
N PHE A 219 -24.24 -17.18 8.11
CA PHE A 219 -24.33 -17.79 6.78
C PHE A 219 -23.28 -17.23 5.79
N LEU A 220 -22.67 -16.08 6.08
CA LEU A 220 -21.61 -15.48 5.28
C LEU A 220 -20.23 -16.12 5.56
N ALA A 221 -20.08 -16.88 6.64
CA ALA A 221 -18.87 -17.64 7.00
C ALA A 221 -18.34 -18.52 5.86
N LYS A 222 -19.24 -18.99 4.98
CA LYS A 222 -18.93 -19.85 3.82
C LYS A 222 -18.28 -19.12 2.64
N LEU A 223 -18.13 -17.80 2.69
CA LEU A 223 -17.57 -17.00 1.60
C LEU A 223 -16.05 -16.85 1.66
N VAL A 224 -15.42 -17.17 2.80
CA VAL A 224 -13.95 -17.18 2.94
C VAL A 224 -13.43 -18.59 2.64
N PRO A 225 -12.37 -18.73 1.81
CA PRO A 225 -11.70 -20.01 1.64
C PRO A 225 -10.91 -20.35 2.92
N GLY A 226 -11.48 -21.18 3.79
CA GLY A 226 -10.83 -21.72 4.99
C GLY A 226 -11.58 -21.40 6.30
N GLU A 227 -11.47 -22.29 7.29
CA GLU A 227 -12.14 -22.20 8.60
C GLU A 227 -11.47 -21.21 9.58
N TYR A 228 -10.52 -20.39 9.14
CA TYR A 228 -9.66 -19.62 10.04
C TYR A 228 -9.76 -18.11 9.82
N GLU A 229 -10.05 -17.39 10.90
CA GLU A 229 -10.17 -15.93 10.95
C GLU A 229 -8.79 -15.30 11.22
N PHE A 230 -8.32 -14.44 10.31
CA PHE A 230 -7.16 -13.58 10.58
C PHE A 230 -7.58 -12.46 11.55
N ARG A 231 -6.68 -11.99 12.43
CA ARG A 231 -6.96 -10.80 13.28
C ARG A 231 -5.97 -9.66 13.02
N PRO A 232 -6.42 -8.40 13.05
CA PRO A 232 -5.56 -7.22 12.99
C PRO A 232 -4.50 -7.17 14.09
N SER A 233 -3.29 -6.71 13.75
CA SER A 233 -2.32 -6.20 14.73
C SER A 233 -2.62 -4.73 15.10
N ILE A 234 -2.19 -4.27 16.28
CA ILE A 234 -2.62 -2.98 16.87
C ILE A 234 -1.50 -1.93 16.90
N TYR A 235 -0.23 -2.33 16.78
CA TYR A 235 0.90 -1.39 16.68
C TYR A 235 2.17 -2.09 16.21
N VAL A 236 2.64 -1.76 15.02
CA VAL A 236 3.95 -2.24 14.55
C VAL A 236 4.77 -1.07 14.05
N ALA A 237 5.88 -0.83 14.76
CA ALA A 237 6.92 0.10 14.34
C ALA A 237 7.50 -0.32 12.97
N PRO A 238 8.06 0.61 12.18
CA PRO A 238 8.74 0.27 10.94
C PRO A 238 9.80 -0.83 11.13
N LEU A 239 9.98 -1.68 10.13
CA LEU A 239 11.03 -2.69 10.17
C LEU A 239 12.38 -2.02 9.86
N SER A 240 13.35 -2.17 10.76
CA SER A 240 14.64 -1.49 10.66
C SER A 240 15.74 -2.38 10.08
N LEU A 241 16.48 -1.87 9.10
CA LEU A 241 17.67 -2.52 8.53
C LEU A 241 18.70 -1.45 8.13
N GLY A 242 19.78 -1.31 8.88
CA GLY A 242 20.73 -0.22 8.65
C GLY A 242 20.05 1.15 8.78
N SER A 243 20.11 1.96 7.72
CA SER A 243 19.41 3.25 7.61
C SER A 243 17.96 3.14 7.14
N MET A 244 17.53 1.98 6.65
CA MET A 244 16.14 1.76 6.25
C MET A 244 15.24 1.63 7.47
N SER A 245 14.18 2.42 7.50
CA SER A 245 13.06 2.34 8.42
C SER A 245 11.80 2.11 7.58
N MET A 246 11.41 0.84 7.44
CA MET A 246 10.47 0.38 6.41
C MET A 246 9.04 0.32 6.94
N GLY A 247 8.19 1.20 6.44
CA GLY A 247 6.75 1.17 6.67
C GLY A 247 6.07 0.14 5.76
N ILE A 248 5.69 -1.01 6.33
CA ILE A 248 5.08 -2.10 5.57
C ILE A 248 3.58 -1.88 5.37
N LEU A 249 3.13 -2.16 4.14
CA LEU A 249 1.74 -2.18 3.71
C LEU A 249 1.51 -3.50 2.95
N ILE A 250 0.80 -4.46 3.52
CA ILE A 250 0.54 -5.73 2.84
C ILE A 250 -0.69 -5.59 1.94
N CYS A 251 -0.48 -5.78 0.64
CA CYS A 251 -1.53 -5.90 -0.36
C CYS A 251 -2.46 -4.68 -0.36
N TYR A 252 -3.74 -4.93 -0.10
CA TYR A 252 -4.83 -3.98 -0.02
C TYR A 252 -4.57 -2.82 0.96
N GLU A 253 -3.68 -2.96 1.95
CA GLU A 253 -3.35 -1.87 2.88
C GLU A 253 -2.82 -0.60 2.18
N ALA A 254 -2.21 -0.73 1.00
CA ALA A 254 -1.67 0.41 0.26
C ALA A 254 -2.73 1.41 -0.22
N ILE A 255 -4.01 1.03 -0.26
CA ILE A 255 -5.07 1.94 -0.70
C ILE A 255 -5.58 2.87 0.42
N PHE A 256 -5.19 2.62 1.67
CA PHE A 256 -5.64 3.39 2.83
C PHE A 256 -4.62 4.48 3.20
N PRO A 257 -4.99 5.77 3.09
CA PRO A 257 -4.07 6.86 3.45
C PRO A 257 -3.65 6.83 4.93
N GLU A 258 -4.54 6.40 5.83
CA GLU A 258 -4.30 6.35 7.28
C GLU A 258 -3.23 5.34 7.68
N LEU A 259 -3.11 4.21 6.97
CA LEU A 259 -2.08 3.21 7.28
C LEU A 259 -0.70 3.76 6.91
N ALA A 260 -0.58 4.34 5.71
CA ALA A 260 0.67 4.99 5.29
C ALA A 260 1.02 6.17 6.22
N GLN A 261 0.03 6.96 6.63
CA GLN A 261 0.20 8.03 7.61
C GLN A 261 0.80 7.48 8.92
N VAL A 262 0.21 6.43 9.49
CA VAL A 262 0.70 5.82 10.73
C VAL A 262 2.12 5.31 10.57
N ARG A 263 2.44 4.58 9.49
CA ARG A 263 3.82 4.07 9.26
C ARG A 263 4.85 5.20 9.27
N VAL A 264 4.53 6.32 8.62
CA VAL A 264 5.45 7.46 8.51
C VAL A 264 5.53 8.25 9.82
N THR A 265 4.42 8.42 10.54
CA THR A 265 4.42 8.99 11.89
C THR A 265 5.31 8.18 12.85
N GLN A 266 5.37 6.86 12.67
CA GLN A 266 6.25 5.98 13.44
C GLN A 266 7.73 6.00 12.98
N GLY A 267 8.09 6.89 12.06
CA GLY A 267 9.47 7.10 11.64
C GLY A 267 9.87 6.31 10.39
N ALA A 268 8.92 5.77 9.62
CA ALA A 268 9.26 5.15 8.34
C ALA A 268 9.84 6.20 7.38
N ASN A 269 10.99 5.88 6.79
CA ASN A 269 11.65 6.69 5.75
C ASN A 269 11.55 6.06 4.34
N LEU A 270 10.97 4.87 4.27
CA LEU A 270 10.65 4.10 3.07
C LEU A 270 9.31 3.39 3.27
N LEU A 271 8.43 3.40 2.27
CA LEU A 271 7.23 2.57 2.26
C LEU A 271 7.47 1.32 1.40
N ILE A 272 7.05 0.16 1.90
CA ILE A 272 7.13 -1.10 1.15
C ILE A 272 5.76 -1.73 1.09
N ASN A 273 5.34 -2.07 -0.12
CA ASN A 273 4.12 -2.78 -0.38
C ASN A 273 4.39 -4.14 -1.01
N ILE A 274 4.17 -5.21 -0.25
CA ILE A 274 4.20 -6.58 -0.77
C ILE A 274 2.78 -7.05 -1.06
N SER A 275 2.53 -7.64 -2.23
CA SER A 275 1.16 -7.99 -2.64
C SER A 275 1.11 -9.25 -3.51
N ASN A 276 -0.06 -9.89 -3.56
CA ASN A 276 -0.38 -10.95 -4.50
C ASN A 276 -1.64 -10.58 -5.30
N ASP A 277 -1.46 -9.92 -6.45
CA ASP A 277 -2.57 -9.48 -7.31
C ASP A 277 -3.14 -10.62 -8.19
N ALA A 278 -2.74 -11.89 -7.99
CA ALA A 278 -3.23 -13.02 -8.79
C ALA A 278 -4.77 -13.11 -8.79
N TRP A 279 -5.40 -12.74 -7.68
CA TRP A 279 -6.85 -12.67 -7.51
C TRP A 279 -7.58 -11.80 -8.54
N PHE A 280 -6.88 -10.82 -9.13
CA PHE A 280 -7.48 -9.89 -10.08
C PHE A 280 -7.40 -10.36 -11.54
N GLY A 281 -6.61 -11.40 -11.84
CA GLY A 281 -6.42 -11.89 -13.20
C GLY A 281 -5.90 -10.82 -14.17
N HIS A 282 -6.07 -11.08 -15.47
CA HIS A 282 -5.80 -10.11 -16.55
C HIS A 282 -6.90 -9.03 -16.62
N SER A 283 -6.95 -8.15 -15.62
CA SER A 283 -7.91 -7.05 -15.54
C SER A 283 -7.22 -5.70 -15.32
N SER A 284 -8.00 -4.63 -15.21
CA SER A 284 -7.49 -3.30 -14.86
C SER A 284 -7.15 -3.14 -13.38
N ALA A 285 -7.56 -4.08 -12.51
CA ALA A 285 -7.44 -3.91 -11.07
C ALA A 285 -5.99 -3.83 -10.55
N PRO A 286 -5.00 -4.61 -11.04
CA PRO A 286 -3.60 -4.44 -10.63
C PRO A 286 -3.06 -3.04 -10.94
N LEU A 287 -3.48 -2.45 -12.07
CA LEU A 287 -3.08 -1.10 -12.45
C LEU A 287 -3.76 -0.03 -11.57
N GLN A 288 -5.05 -0.22 -11.24
CA GLN A 288 -5.75 0.64 -10.29
C GLN A 288 -5.11 0.59 -8.91
N HIS A 289 -4.73 -0.62 -8.45
CA HIS A 289 -4.05 -0.85 -7.18
C HIS A 289 -2.69 -0.11 -7.14
N LEU A 290 -1.91 -0.20 -8.21
CA LEU A 290 -0.65 0.54 -8.36
C LEU A 290 -0.86 2.06 -8.24
N TYR A 291 -1.86 2.63 -8.92
CA TYR A 291 -2.12 4.07 -8.87
C TYR A 291 -2.65 4.56 -7.52
N LEU A 292 -3.31 3.70 -6.75
CA LEU A 292 -3.65 4.01 -5.36
C LEU A 292 -2.40 4.04 -4.49
N ALA A 293 -1.42 3.15 -4.71
CA ALA A 293 -0.14 3.18 -4.02
C ALA A 293 0.69 4.44 -4.39
N VAL A 294 0.64 4.90 -5.65
CA VAL A 294 1.29 6.16 -6.08
C VAL A 294 0.86 7.35 -5.21
N LEU A 295 -0.41 7.43 -4.85
CA LEU A 295 -0.92 8.52 -3.99
C LEU A 295 -0.25 8.51 -2.61
N ARG A 296 0.03 7.33 -2.03
CA ARG A 296 0.71 7.21 -0.74
C ARG A 296 2.13 7.76 -0.78
N ALA A 297 2.86 7.49 -1.86
CA ALA A 297 4.21 8.03 -2.05
C ALA A 297 4.22 9.57 -2.03
N ILE A 298 3.25 10.18 -2.74
CA ILE A 298 3.08 11.65 -2.82
C ILE A 298 2.63 12.23 -1.47
N GLU A 299 1.56 11.69 -0.90
CA GLU A 299 0.97 12.17 0.36
C GLU A 299 1.98 12.16 1.49
N GLN A 300 2.88 11.18 1.52
CA GLN A 300 3.84 10.99 2.60
C GLN A 300 5.24 11.50 2.30
N ASN A 301 5.52 11.94 1.06
CA ASN A 301 6.86 12.25 0.58
C ASN A 301 7.85 11.12 0.89
N ARG A 302 7.48 9.90 0.47
CA ARG A 302 8.29 8.69 0.64
C ARG A 302 8.46 7.98 -0.68
N SER A 303 9.64 7.39 -0.88
CA SER A 303 9.78 6.33 -1.88
C SER A 303 8.85 5.19 -1.48
N LEU A 304 8.21 4.56 -2.47
CA LEU A 304 7.39 3.37 -2.28
C LEU A 304 7.88 2.26 -3.19
N VAL A 305 8.25 1.13 -2.60
CA VAL A 305 8.70 -0.06 -3.31
C VAL A 305 7.59 -1.10 -3.28
N ARG A 306 7.08 -1.48 -4.44
CA ARG A 306 5.98 -2.44 -4.58
C ARG A 306 6.48 -3.75 -5.16
N GLY A 307 6.46 -4.83 -4.38
CA GLY A 307 6.83 -6.18 -4.82
C GLY A 307 5.60 -7.08 -4.92
N THR A 308 5.35 -7.66 -6.10
CA THR A 308 4.17 -8.49 -6.34
C THR A 308 4.53 -9.86 -6.91
N ASN A 309 3.66 -10.86 -6.72
CA ASN A 309 3.86 -12.21 -7.28
C ASN A 309 3.56 -12.28 -8.79
N THR A 310 2.36 -11.87 -9.19
CA THR A 310 1.89 -11.86 -10.59
C THR A 310 1.41 -10.48 -11.05
N GLY A 311 1.40 -9.51 -10.15
CA GLY A 311 0.93 -8.15 -10.38
C GLY A 311 1.99 -7.26 -11.03
N ILE A 312 1.86 -5.95 -10.79
CA ILE A 312 2.85 -4.97 -11.21
C ILE A 312 3.78 -4.68 -10.03
N SER A 313 5.02 -5.15 -10.13
CA SER A 313 6.11 -4.75 -9.24
C SER A 313 6.71 -3.45 -9.75
N ALA A 314 7.00 -2.49 -8.86
CA ALA A 314 7.39 -1.15 -9.26
C ALA A 314 8.19 -0.38 -8.19
N PHE A 315 9.03 0.54 -8.66
CA PHE A 315 9.65 1.59 -7.84
C PHE A 315 8.94 2.92 -8.07
N ILE A 316 8.42 3.51 -7.00
CA ILE A 316 7.68 4.78 -7.03
C ILE A 316 8.45 5.82 -6.25
N THR A 317 8.78 6.93 -6.91
CA THR A 317 9.46 8.06 -6.28
C THR A 317 8.51 8.84 -5.35
N PRO A 318 9.04 9.71 -4.46
CA PRO A 318 8.22 10.56 -3.60
C PRO A 318 7.29 11.52 -4.35
N THR A 319 7.60 11.82 -5.61
CA THR A 319 6.74 12.63 -6.50
C THR A 319 5.65 11.79 -7.17
N GLY A 320 5.57 10.50 -6.88
CA GLY A 320 4.63 9.57 -7.50
C GLY A 320 5.01 9.10 -8.91
N LYS A 321 6.17 9.53 -9.43
CA LYS A 321 6.71 8.96 -10.67
C LYS A 321 7.06 7.50 -10.47
N ILE A 322 6.50 6.63 -11.31
CA ILE A 322 6.89 5.22 -11.42
C ILE A 322 8.19 5.19 -12.24
N SER A 323 9.32 4.87 -11.61
CA SER A 323 10.64 4.86 -12.25
C SER A 323 10.79 3.68 -13.20
N THR A 324 10.43 2.50 -12.70
CA THR A 324 10.53 1.20 -13.37
C THR A 324 9.41 0.30 -12.85
N HIS A 325 8.89 -0.56 -13.71
CA HIS A 325 7.83 -1.52 -13.36
C HIS A 325 7.89 -2.76 -14.24
N THR A 326 7.31 -3.86 -13.76
CA THR A 326 7.17 -5.12 -14.48
C THR A 326 5.85 -5.20 -15.23
N ASN A 327 5.73 -6.15 -16.15
CA ASN A 327 4.43 -6.59 -16.66
C ASN A 327 3.76 -7.54 -15.66
N ILE A 328 2.44 -7.70 -15.77
CA ILE A 328 1.68 -8.71 -15.04
C ILE A 328 1.93 -10.12 -15.63
N PHE A 329 1.78 -11.15 -14.81
CA PHE A 329 1.87 -12.58 -15.18
C PHE A 329 3.17 -13.02 -15.88
N VAL A 330 4.30 -12.38 -15.52
CA VAL A 330 5.63 -12.79 -15.99
C VAL A 330 6.59 -12.92 -14.81
N PRO A 331 7.49 -13.91 -14.80
CA PRO A 331 8.61 -13.90 -13.87
C PRO A 331 9.53 -12.74 -14.22
N ALA A 332 9.94 -11.95 -13.23
CA ALA A 332 10.75 -10.76 -13.47
C ALA A 332 11.62 -10.40 -12.26
N LEU A 333 12.73 -9.73 -12.55
CA LEU A 333 13.60 -9.11 -11.57
C LEU A 333 13.57 -7.61 -11.82
N LEU A 334 13.35 -6.83 -10.77
CA LEU A 334 13.36 -5.37 -10.86
C LEU A 334 14.31 -4.80 -9.81
N HIS A 335 15.36 -4.14 -10.26
CA HIS A 335 16.40 -3.57 -9.42
C HIS A 335 16.40 -2.04 -9.49
N GLN A 336 16.67 -1.39 -8.36
CA GLN A 336 16.91 0.05 -8.27
C GLN A 336 18.04 0.31 -7.25
N GLU A 337 19.16 0.84 -7.75
CA GLU A 337 20.37 1.11 -6.94
C GLU A 337 20.20 2.29 -5.96
N ASP A 338 19.33 3.23 -6.33
CA ASP A 338 19.33 4.59 -5.80
C ASP A 338 17.97 4.97 -5.16
N VAL A 339 17.39 4.09 -4.33
CA VAL A 339 16.10 4.37 -3.66
C VAL A 339 16.31 5.37 -2.51
N PRO A 340 15.78 6.61 -2.57
CA PRO A 340 16.05 7.60 -1.55
C PRO A 340 15.22 7.35 -0.28
N LEU A 341 15.89 7.47 0.88
CA LEU A 341 15.33 7.37 2.22
C LEU A 341 15.05 8.77 2.78
N LEU A 342 13.77 9.12 2.93
CA LEU A 342 13.36 10.49 3.22
C LEU A 342 12.67 10.59 4.57
N THR A 343 12.98 11.64 5.33
CA THR A 343 12.37 11.90 6.64
C THR A 343 11.42 13.08 6.62
N LYS A 344 11.62 14.07 5.72
CA LYS A 344 10.76 15.25 5.59
C LYS A 344 9.33 14.86 5.21
N THR A 345 8.35 15.40 5.90
CA THR A 345 6.92 15.16 5.70
C THR A 345 6.27 16.24 4.85
N THR A 346 5.07 15.97 4.34
CA THR A 346 4.27 16.92 3.56
C THR A 346 3.35 17.75 4.45
N PHE A 347 2.78 18.83 3.90
CA PHE A 347 1.73 19.58 4.60
C PHE A 347 0.53 18.69 4.95
N PHE A 348 0.14 17.80 4.04
CA PHE A 348 -0.92 16.82 4.26
C PHE A 348 -0.62 15.92 5.45
N HIS A 349 0.60 15.38 5.53
CA HIS A 349 1.02 14.53 6.65
C HIS A 349 0.93 15.28 7.98
N ASP A 350 1.49 16.48 8.05
CA ASP A 350 1.56 17.26 9.29
C ASP A 350 0.16 17.69 9.79
N HIS A 351 -0.81 17.82 8.89
CA HIS A 351 -2.18 18.27 9.19
C HIS A 351 -3.23 17.22 8.88
N PHE A 352 -2.85 15.94 8.85
CA PHE A 352 -3.69 14.84 8.35
C PHE A 352 -5.11 14.86 8.93
N HIS A 353 -5.24 14.84 10.26
CA HIS A 353 -6.55 14.83 10.92
C HIS A 353 -7.37 16.09 10.64
N ILE A 354 -6.73 17.26 10.60
CA ILE A 354 -7.39 18.54 10.35
C ILE A 354 -7.97 18.56 8.94
N ILE A 355 -7.18 18.15 7.95
CA ILE A 355 -7.60 18.12 6.53
C ILE A 355 -8.75 17.13 6.34
N GLN A 356 -8.64 15.92 6.89
CA GLN A 356 -9.68 14.91 6.79
C GLN A 356 -11.00 15.38 7.42
N MET A 357 -10.96 16.10 8.54
CA MET A 357 -12.16 16.67 9.19
C MET A 357 -12.69 17.92 8.50
N ALA A 358 -11.84 18.70 7.81
CA ALA A 358 -12.25 19.94 7.18
C ALA A 358 -13.32 19.70 6.08
N PHE A 359 -13.17 18.67 5.26
CA PHE A 359 -14.12 18.38 4.18
C PHE A 359 -15.56 18.07 4.65
N PRO A 360 -15.80 17.14 5.60
CA PRO A 360 -17.13 16.89 6.12
C PRO A 360 -17.72 18.12 6.83
N LEU A 361 -16.91 18.86 7.61
CA LEU A 361 -17.37 20.08 8.30
C LEU A 361 -17.77 21.19 7.31
N LEU A 362 -16.96 21.44 6.28
CA LEU A 362 -17.29 22.38 5.21
C LEU A 362 -18.57 21.94 4.47
N SER A 363 -18.70 20.66 4.18
CA SER A 363 -19.89 20.12 3.50
C SER A 363 -21.15 20.30 4.36
N ALA A 364 -21.08 20.01 5.66
CA ALA A 364 -22.19 20.20 6.59
C ALA A 364 -22.57 21.68 6.74
N GLY A 365 -21.57 22.57 6.86
CA GLY A 365 -21.79 24.02 6.94
C GLY A 365 -22.48 24.58 5.69
N LEU A 366 -22.03 24.19 4.49
CA LEU A 366 -22.65 24.60 3.23
C LEU A 366 -24.09 24.08 3.10
N LEU A 367 -24.35 22.84 3.53
CA LEU A 367 -25.71 22.27 3.55
C LEU A 367 -26.62 23.03 4.52
N ALA A 368 -26.13 23.34 5.73
CA ALA A 368 -26.88 24.11 6.72
C ALA A 368 -27.24 25.51 6.22
N ILE A 369 -26.28 26.22 5.61
CA ILE A 369 -26.52 27.53 4.97
C ILE A 369 -27.56 27.40 3.86
N GLY A 370 -27.46 26.36 3.01
CA GLY A 370 -28.44 26.09 1.96
C GLY A 370 -29.86 25.85 2.48
N LEU A 371 -30.00 25.15 3.61
CA LEU A 371 -31.30 24.92 4.26
C LEU A 371 -31.87 26.19 4.89
N ILE A 372 -31.03 27.03 5.51
CA ILE A 372 -31.45 28.29 6.14
C ILE A 372 -31.88 29.31 5.08
N THR A 373 -31.11 29.43 4.00
CA THR A 373 -31.40 30.37 2.90
C THR A 373 -32.66 30.00 2.12
N LYS A 374 -32.92 28.71 1.88
CA LYS A 374 -34.18 28.23 1.30
C LYS A 374 -35.41 28.44 2.19
N ARG A 375 -35.22 28.58 3.50
CA ARG A 375 -36.30 28.80 4.48
C ARG A 375 -36.68 30.25 4.68
N LYS A 376 -35.97 31.23 4.09
CA LYS A 376 -36.44 32.62 4.09
C LYS A 376 -37.58 32.75 3.06
N PRO A 377 -38.83 32.98 3.48
CA PRO A 377 -39.88 33.33 2.55
C PRO A 377 -39.54 34.68 1.94
N ILE A 378 -39.73 34.80 0.62
CA ILE A 378 -39.80 36.09 -0.04
C ILE A 378 -41.06 36.76 0.54
N TYR A 379 -40.87 37.72 1.44
CA TYR A 379 -41.92 38.63 1.91
C TYR A 379 -41.78 39.96 1.21
#